data_AF-A0A914QSV3-F1
#
_entry.id   AF-A0A914QSV3-F1
#
_cell.length_a   1.000
_cell.length_b   1.000
_cell.length_c   1.000
_cell.angle_alpha   90.00
_cell.angle_beta   90.00
_cell.angle_gamma   90.00
#
_symmetry.space_group_name_H-M   'P 1'
#
loop_
_entity.id
_entity.type
_entity.pdbx_description
1 polymer ?
#
loop_
_entity_poly.entity_id
_entity_poly.type
_entity_poly.pdbx_seq_one_letter_code
_entity_poly.pdbx_strand_id
1 'polypeptide(L)'
;MIFAGSSSHTKDKSFSGSWFFWFTIIIQLIFIIVVIALFAFERERSMTLGRDAWPIAEMAYSTVFGIFNAINIFIVSGWHSVASNPSLPVLTAICCFVLFVLYALGGFMMFRIWKGFVQSGASQNPTAATQPGNIQGMHPGI
;
A
#
# COMPACT_ATOMS: atom_id res chain seq x y z
N MET A 1 14.15 -57.83 -13.95
CA MET A 1 15.36 -57.03 -13.69
C MET A 1 15.55 -56.07 -14.86
N ILE A 2 15.02 -54.85 -14.75
CA ILE A 2 15.38 -53.72 -15.62
C ILE A 2 15.50 -52.53 -14.66
N PHE A 3 16.75 -52.20 -14.34
CA PHE A 3 17.16 -50.96 -13.71
C PHE A 3 17.20 -49.87 -14.78
N ALA A 4 16.43 -48.79 -14.59
CA ALA A 4 16.63 -47.46 -15.17
C ALA A 4 15.40 -46.64 -14.76
N GLY A 5 15.46 -45.53 -14.05
CA GLY A 5 16.55 -44.76 -13.52
C GLY A 5 15.87 -43.82 -12.54
N SER A 6 16.38 -43.78 -11.31
CA SER A 6 16.03 -42.75 -10.34
C SER A 6 16.43 -41.41 -10.97
N SER A 7 15.49 -40.73 -11.62
CA SER A 7 15.63 -39.29 -11.86
C SER A 7 15.55 -38.64 -10.49
N SER A 8 16.70 -38.58 -9.83
CA SER A 8 16.98 -37.53 -8.89
C SER A 8 16.82 -36.23 -9.69
N HIS A 9 15.59 -35.71 -9.72
CA HIS A 9 15.38 -34.30 -9.92
C HIS A 9 16.18 -33.67 -8.79
N THR A 10 17.39 -33.25 -9.13
CA THR A 10 18.06 -32.14 -8.50
C THR A 10 16.96 -31.12 -8.30
N LYS A 11 16.51 -30.98 -7.05
CA LYS A 11 15.73 -29.82 -6.63
C LYS A 11 16.69 -28.68 -6.87
N ASP A 12 16.70 -28.17 -8.09
CA ASP A 12 17.26 -26.88 -8.40
C ASP A 12 16.68 -25.98 -7.32
N LYS A 13 17.58 -25.35 -6.57
CA LYS A 13 17.24 -24.36 -5.57
C LYS A 13 16.56 -23.22 -6.34
N SER A 14 15.29 -23.41 -6.69
CA SER A 14 14.41 -22.35 -7.14
C SER A 14 14.51 -21.32 -6.05
N PHE A 15 15.07 -20.17 -6.40
CA PHE A 15 15.31 -19.07 -5.49
C PHE A 15 13.95 -18.71 -4.91
N SER A 16 13.64 -19.24 -3.73
CA SER A 16 12.29 -19.18 -3.19
C SER A 16 12.01 -17.72 -2.87
N GLY A 17 11.21 -17.08 -3.71
CA GLY A 17 10.75 -15.69 -3.52
C GLY A 17 9.96 -15.47 -2.22
N SER A 18 9.82 -16.51 -1.39
CA SER A 18 9.20 -16.48 -0.07
C SER A 18 9.83 -15.46 0.86
N TRP A 19 11.15 -15.33 0.86
CA TRP A 19 11.78 -14.31 1.68
C TRP A 19 11.38 -12.88 1.26
N PHE A 20 11.28 -12.61 -0.04
CA PHE A 20 10.84 -11.31 -0.55
C PHE A 20 9.36 -11.04 -0.24
N PHE A 21 8.50 -12.06 -0.36
CA PHE A 21 7.10 -11.96 0.04
C PHE A 21 6.97 -11.57 1.53
N TRP A 22 7.64 -12.30 2.43
CA TRP A 22 7.57 -11.99 3.86
C TRP A 22 8.16 -10.62 4.19
N PHE A 23 9.29 -10.27 3.58
CA PHE A 23 9.91 -8.96 3.76
C PHE A 23 8.96 -7.82 3.35
N THR A 24 8.32 -7.93 2.18
CA THR A 24 7.40 -6.89 1.68
C THR A 24 6.10 -6.81 2.48
N ILE A 25 5.57 -7.92 2.99
CA ILE A 25 4.38 -7.89 3.84
C ILE A 25 4.69 -7.29 5.21
N ILE A 26 5.82 -7.64 5.83
CA ILE A 26 6.22 -7.08 7.13
C ILE A 26 6.47 -5.57 7.03
N ILE A 27 7.17 -5.11 5.98
CA ILE A 27 7.45 -3.67 5.83
C ILE A 27 6.16 -2.87 5.56
N GLN A 28 5.22 -3.41 4.78
CA GLN A 28 3.91 -2.80 4.55
C GLN A 28 3.10 -2.71 5.85
N LEU A 29 3.12 -3.78 6.67
CA LEU A 29 2.43 -3.80 7.96
C LEU A 29 3.00 -2.78 8.95
N ILE A 30 4.33 -2.71 9.08
CA ILE A 30 4.97 -1.72 9.96
C ILE A 30 4.64 -0.31 9.48
N PHE A 31 4.73 -0.06 8.17
CA PHE A 31 4.45 1.25 7.62
C PHE A 31 3.00 1.68 7.86
N ILE A 32 2.01 0.82 7.61
CA ILE A 32 0.60 1.19 7.83
C ILE A 32 0.30 1.44 9.32
N ILE A 33 0.93 0.70 10.24
CA ILE A 33 0.82 0.97 11.68
C ILE A 33 1.37 2.35 12.02
N VAL A 34 2.53 2.72 11.46
CA VAL A 34 3.11 4.05 11.67
C VAL A 34 2.19 5.14 11.13
N VAL A 35 1.64 4.97 9.92
CA VAL A 35 0.67 5.92 9.33
C VAL A 35 -0.57 6.07 10.22
N ILE A 36 -1.16 4.97 10.67
CA ILE A 36 -2.33 4.99 11.57
C ILE A 36 -2.01 5.71 12.87
N ALA A 37 -0.86 5.42 13.48
CA ALA A 37 -0.45 6.10 14.72
C ALA A 37 -0.28 7.62 14.49
N LEU A 38 0.33 8.03 13.38
CA LEU A 38 0.51 9.44 13.06
C LEU A 38 -0.82 10.18 12.85
N PHE A 39 -1.79 9.54 12.20
CA PHE A 39 -3.15 10.07 12.09
C PHE A 39 -3.85 10.14 13.45
N ALA A 40 -3.76 9.08 14.27
CA ALA A 40 -4.41 9.03 15.58
C ALA A 40 -3.90 10.12 16.55
N PHE A 41 -2.63 10.51 16.41
CA PHE A 41 -2.03 11.59 17.22
C PHE A 41 -2.03 12.96 16.53
N GLU A 42 -2.68 13.09 15.36
CA GLU A 42 -2.67 14.33 14.55
C GLU A 42 -1.25 14.85 14.24
N ARG A 43 -0.26 13.96 14.20
CA ARG A 43 1.17 14.28 13.97
C ARG A 43 1.61 14.04 12.53
N GLU A 44 0.67 14.04 11.59
CA GLU A 44 0.89 13.89 10.13
C GLU A 44 2.02 14.79 9.62
N ARG A 45 2.13 16.01 10.16
CA ARG A 45 3.14 17.03 9.84
C ARG A 45 4.60 16.61 10.14
N SER A 46 4.82 15.54 10.89
CA SER A 46 6.16 15.02 11.17
C SER A 46 6.70 14.13 10.04
N MET A 47 5.82 13.47 9.28
CA MET A 47 6.20 12.62 8.15
C MET A 47 6.09 13.35 6.81
N THR A 48 5.17 14.30 6.69
CA THR A 48 4.98 15.10 5.48
C THR A 48 5.38 16.53 5.77
N LEU A 49 5.97 17.24 4.80
CA LEU A 49 6.41 18.65 4.91
C LEU A 49 5.23 19.65 5.13
N GLY A 50 4.11 19.19 5.69
CA GLY A 50 2.83 19.88 5.77
C GLY A 50 1.67 18.95 5.41
N ARG A 51 0.45 19.33 5.80
CA ARG A 51 -0.80 18.63 5.44
C ARG A 51 -1.08 18.71 3.93
N ASP A 52 -0.62 19.77 3.27
CA ASP A 52 -0.79 19.97 1.82
C ASP A 52 0.03 18.98 0.98
N ALA A 53 1.11 18.43 1.55
CA ALA A 53 1.94 17.40 0.92
C ALA A 53 1.44 15.98 1.20
N TRP A 54 0.45 15.81 2.09
CA TRP A 54 -0.09 14.50 2.47
C TRP A 54 -0.64 13.70 1.27
N PRO A 55 -1.47 14.30 0.38
CA PRO A 55 -1.96 13.57 -0.79
C PRO A 55 -0.84 13.04 -1.68
N ILE A 56 0.28 13.76 -1.78
CA ILE A 56 1.44 13.36 -2.58
C ILE A 56 2.16 12.18 -1.92
N ALA A 57 2.36 12.24 -0.60
CA ALA A 57 2.94 11.14 0.16
C ALA A 57 2.08 9.87 0.02
N GLU A 58 0.76 10.00 0.12
CA GLU A 58 -0.17 8.88 -0.01
C GLU A 58 -0.20 8.27 -1.41
N MET A 59 -0.17 9.10 -2.46
CA MET A 59 0.01 8.61 -3.82
C MET A 59 1.33 7.83 -3.98
N ALA A 60 2.42 8.33 -3.40
CA ALA A 60 3.75 7.73 -3.53
C ALA A 60 3.82 6.36 -2.88
N TYR A 61 3.45 6.22 -1.59
CA TYR A 61 3.51 4.91 -0.93
C TYR A 61 2.46 3.94 -1.48
N SER A 62 1.28 4.43 -1.89
CA SER A 62 0.26 3.57 -2.52
C SER A 62 0.75 2.98 -3.84
N THR A 63 1.50 3.76 -4.63
CA THR A 63 2.12 3.28 -5.87
C THR A 63 3.18 2.23 -5.59
N VAL A 64 4.09 2.49 -4.64
CA VAL A 64 5.18 1.56 -4.28
C VAL A 64 4.62 0.24 -3.74
N PHE A 65 3.67 0.30 -2.80
CA PHE A 65 3.06 -0.91 -2.23
C PHE A 65 2.12 -1.61 -3.20
N GLY A 66 1.48 -0.89 -4.13
CA GLY A 66 0.79 -1.49 -5.26
C GLY A 66 1.74 -2.35 -6.10
N ILE A 67 2.89 -1.80 -6.50
CA ILE A 67 3.91 -2.55 -7.27
C ILE A 67 4.40 -3.77 -6.51
N PHE A 68 4.69 -3.65 -5.20
CA PHE A 68 5.11 -4.79 -4.39
C PHE A 68 4.03 -5.87 -4.28
N ASN A 69 2.76 -5.49 -4.13
CA ASN A 69 1.66 -6.45 -4.14
C ASN A 69 1.49 -7.13 -5.50
N ALA A 70 1.69 -6.40 -6.61
CA ALA A 70 1.70 -7.00 -7.94
C ALA A 70 2.82 -8.05 -8.09
N ILE A 71 4.04 -7.75 -7.64
CA ILE A 71 5.17 -8.69 -7.64
C ILE A 71 4.86 -9.91 -6.76
N ASN A 72 4.26 -9.70 -5.59
CA ASN A 72 3.89 -10.78 -4.67
C ASN A 72 2.87 -11.76 -5.29
N ILE A 73 1.95 -11.30 -6.13
CA ILE A 73 1.01 -12.18 -6.84
C ILE A 73 1.78 -13.17 -7.74
N PHE A 74 2.81 -12.72 -8.46
CA PHE A 74 3.64 -13.59 -9.31
C PHE A 74 4.52 -14.55 -8.51
N ILE A 75 5.03 -14.10 -7.36
CA ILE A 75 5.84 -14.95 -6.48
C ILE A 75 4.97 -16.07 -5.89
N VAL A 76 3.78 -15.74 -5.42
CA VAL A 76 2.86 -16.69 -4.79
C VAL A 76 2.27 -17.66 -5.81
N SER A 77 1.99 -17.22 -7.04
CA SER A 77 1.54 -18.13 -8.11
C SER A 77 2.61 -19.18 -8.45
N GLY A 78 3.89 -18.82 -8.34
CA GLY A 78 5.01 -19.75 -8.47
C GLY A 78 5.10 -20.84 -7.38
N TRP A 79 4.43 -20.67 -6.23
CA TRP A 79 4.42 -21.68 -5.15
C TRP A 79 3.31 -22.71 -5.31
N HIS A 80 2.34 -22.47 -6.20
CA HIS A 80 1.23 -23.39 -6.42
C HIS A 80 1.69 -24.80 -6.82
N SER A 81 2.81 -24.90 -7.56
CA SER A 81 3.40 -26.18 -7.99
C SER A 81 4.21 -26.91 -6.93
N VAL A 82 4.56 -26.24 -5.81
CA VAL A 82 5.47 -26.77 -4.78
C VAL A 82 4.77 -26.92 -3.42
N ALA A 83 3.60 -26.33 -3.24
CA ALA A 83 2.85 -26.37 -1.99
C ALA A 83 2.18 -27.73 -1.77
N SER A 84 2.30 -28.25 -0.54
CA SER A 84 1.58 -29.44 -0.09
C SER A 84 0.06 -29.24 -0.03
N ASN A 85 -0.39 -27.99 0.10
CA ASN A 85 -1.78 -27.59 0.00
C ASN A 85 -1.94 -26.45 -1.03
N PRO A 86 -2.49 -26.71 -2.23
CA PRO A 86 -2.58 -25.73 -3.30
C PRO A 86 -3.56 -24.59 -3.01
N SER A 87 -4.45 -24.72 -2.03
CA SER A 87 -5.42 -23.67 -1.66
C SER A 87 -4.78 -22.46 -0.97
N LEU A 88 -3.67 -22.67 -0.24
CA LEU A 88 -2.99 -21.59 0.50
C LEU A 88 -2.35 -20.54 -0.43
N PRO A 89 -1.54 -20.90 -1.44
CA PRO A 89 -1.03 -19.94 -2.41
C PRO A 89 -2.14 -19.20 -3.16
N VAL A 90 -3.23 -19.89 -3.52
CA VAL A 90 -4.36 -19.26 -4.22
C VAL A 90 -5.01 -18.19 -3.36
N LEU A 91 -5.29 -18.49 -2.09
CA LEU A 91 -5.85 -17.51 -1.14
C LEU A 91 -4.91 -16.32 -0.95
N THR A 92 -3.62 -16.57 -0.76
CA THR A 92 -2.62 -15.49 -0.59
C THR A 92 -2.51 -14.60 -1.82
N ALA A 93 -2.56 -15.17 -3.03
CA ALA A 93 -2.56 -14.40 -4.27
C ALA A 93 -3.81 -13.51 -4.41
N ILE A 94 -4.97 -14.02 -4.03
CA ILE A 94 -6.23 -13.24 -3.99
C ILE A 94 -6.10 -12.08 -3.00
N CYS A 95 -5.56 -12.33 -1.80
CA CYS A 95 -5.35 -11.27 -0.81
C CYS A 95 -4.39 -10.18 -1.33
N CYS A 96 -3.27 -10.55 -1.95
CA CYS A 96 -2.35 -9.60 -2.57
C CYS A 96 -3.01 -8.81 -3.70
N PHE A 97 -3.88 -9.45 -4.49
CA PHE A 97 -4.65 -8.76 -5.53
C PHE A 97 -5.65 -7.75 -4.95
N VAL A 98 -6.38 -8.12 -3.89
CA VAL A 98 -7.27 -7.18 -3.20
C VAL A 98 -6.48 -5.98 -2.65
N LEU A 99 -5.34 -6.23 -2.02
CA LEU A 99 -4.46 -5.16 -1.52
C LEU A 99 -3.96 -4.26 -2.66
N PHE A 100 -3.56 -4.82 -3.79
CA PHE A 100 -3.18 -4.06 -4.98
C PHE A 100 -4.31 -3.11 -5.43
N VAL A 101 -5.55 -3.63 -5.53
CA VAL A 101 -6.72 -2.81 -5.91
C VAL A 101 -6.99 -1.72 -4.88
N LEU A 102 -6.90 -2.02 -3.60
CA LEU A 102 -7.10 -1.03 -2.52
C LEU A 102 -6.05 0.09 -2.57
N TYR A 103 -4.77 -0.25 -2.77
CA TYR A 103 -3.72 0.76 -2.94
C TYR A 103 -3.92 1.60 -4.21
N ALA A 104 -4.32 0.98 -5.32
CA ALA A 104 -4.63 1.70 -6.56
C ALA A 104 -5.81 2.67 -6.38
N LEU A 105 -6.88 2.25 -5.71
CA LEU A 105 -8.03 3.10 -5.39
C LEU A 105 -7.66 4.23 -4.42
N GLY A 106 -6.91 3.92 -3.36
CA GLY A 106 -6.43 4.93 -2.40
C GLY A 106 -5.56 6.00 -3.06
N GLY A 107 -4.61 5.58 -3.89
CA GLY A 107 -3.80 6.48 -4.70
C GLY A 107 -4.64 7.33 -5.67
N PHE A 108 -5.63 6.73 -6.33
CA PHE A 108 -6.53 7.46 -7.25
C PHE A 108 -7.41 8.49 -6.53
N MET A 109 -7.96 8.16 -5.36
CA MET A 109 -8.74 9.10 -4.55
C MET A 109 -7.89 10.29 -4.10
N MET A 110 -6.67 10.04 -3.63
CA MET A 110 -5.75 11.11 -3.23
C MET A 110 -5.25 11.93 -4.42
N PHE A 111 -5.06 11.32 -5.59
CA PHE A 111 -4.79 12.06 -6.83
C PHE A 111 -5.90 13.02 -7.20
N ARG A 112 -7.16 12.58 -7.08
CA ARG A 112 -8.33 13.44 -7.33
C ARG A 112 -8.40 14.60 -6.34
N ILE A 113 -8.14 14.35 -5.06
CA ILE A 113 -8.08 15.37 -4.01
C ILE A 113 -6.95 16.37 -4.30
N TRP A 114 -5.76 15.88 -4.63
CA TRP A 114 -4.60 16.71 -4.97
C TRP A 114 -4.85 17.62 -6.17
N LYS A 115 -5.43 17.09 -7.26
CA LYS A 115 -5.82 17.93 -8.41
C LYS A 115 -6.85 18.98 -8.04
N GLY A 116 -7.78 18.67 -7.13
CA GLY A 116 -8.71 19.64 -6.58
C GLY A 116 -8.03 20.78 -5.83
N PHE A 117 -7.00 20.49 -5.03
CA PHE A 117 -6.19 21.51 -4.35
C PHE A 117 -5.40 22.39 -5.34
N VAL A 118 -4.79 21.79 -6.36
CA VAL A 118 -4.03 22.53 -7.39
C VAL A 118 -4.93 23.44 -8.23
N GLN A 119 -6.13 22.97 -8.60
CA GLN A 119 -7.07 23.74 -9.43
C GLN A 119 -7.75 24.89 -8.69
N SER A 120 -7.99 24.74 -7.38
CA SER A 120 -8.67 25.76 -6.59
C SER A 120 -7.74 26.92 -6.18
N GLY A 121 -6.41 26.78 -6.34
CA GLY A 121 -5.44 27.72 -5.78
C GLY A 121 -5.59 27.90 -4.25
N ALA A 122 -6.39 27.04 -3.63
CA ALA A 122 -6.88 27.23 -2.29
C ALA A 122 -5.93 26.52 -1.35
N SER A 123 -5.08 27.30 -0.67
CA SER A 123 -4.52 26.91 0.64
C SER A 123 -5.61 26.90 1.71
N GLN A 124 -6.83 26.47 1.37
CA GLN A 124 -7.92 26.26 2.31
C GLN A 124 -7.68 24.91 2.95
N ASN A 125 -6.66 24.88 3.80
CA ASN A 125 -6.51 23.88 4.81
C ASN A 125 -7.81 23.88 5.66
N PRO A 126 -8.65 22.84 5.63
CA PRO A 126 -9.86 22.79 6.46
C PRO A 126 -9.55 22.62 7.95
N THR A 127 -8.27 22.62 8.35
CA THR A 127 -7.81 22.51 9.74
C THR A 127 -7.17 23.78 10.28
N ALA A 128 -7.56 24.96 9.78
CA ALA A 128 -7.48 26.11 10.66
C ALA A 128 -8.48 25.86 11.79
N ALA A 129 -7.98 25.49 12.97
CA ALA A 129 -8.78 25.37 14.17
C ALA A 129 -9.57 26.67 14.33
N THR A 130 -10.85 26.63 14.00
CA THR A 130 -11.79 27.66 14.41
C THR A 130 -11.80 27.59 15.94
N GLN A 131 -11.04 28.47 16.58
CA GLN A 131 -11.23 28.75 17.99
C GLN A 131 -12.74 28.99 18.19
N PRO A 132 -13.40 28.26 19.10
CA PRO A 132 -14.79 28.55 19.43
C PRO A 132 -14.88 30.01 19.85
N GLY A 133 -15.50 30.85 19.03
CA GLY A 133 -15.65 32.30 19.28
C GLY A 133 -15.03 33.25 18.26
N ASN A 134 -14.25 32.79 17.26
CA ASN A 134 -13.75 33.70 16.22
C ASN A 134 -14.60 33.66 14.94
N ILE A 135 -15.53 34.61 14.83
CA ILE A 135 -16.49 34.76 13.73
C ILE A 135 -15.94 35.64 12.59
N GLN A 136 -14.66 36.02 12.61
CA GLN A 136 -14.10 36.99 11.65
C GLN A 136 -13.85 36.45 10.22
N GLY A 137 -14.44 35.31 9.86
CA GLY A 137 -14.32 34.71 8.52
C GLY A 137 -15.63 34.29 7.86
N MET A 138 -16.78 34.49 8.51
CA MET A 138 -18.08 34.23 7.90
C MET A 138 -18.48 35.40 6.99
N HIS A 139 -17.86 35.50 5.81
CA HIS A 139 -18.49 36.25 4.72
C HIS A 139 -19.45 35.29 4.00
N PRO A 140 -20.77 35.54 4.00
CA PRO A 140 -21.71 34.71 3.27
C PRO A 140 -21.61 35.09 1.79
N GLY A 141 -21.16 34.13 0.97
CA GLY A 141 -21.48 34.02 -0.45
C GLY A 141 -20.99 35.13 -1.38
N ILE A 142 -20.06 34.76 -2.25
CA ILE A 142 -20.23 34.93 -3.70
C ILE A 142 -19.84 33.62 -4.36
#